data_AF-A0A7K4B644-F1
#
_entry.id   AF-A0A7K4B644-F1
#
_cell.length_a   1.000
_cell.length_b   1.000
_cell.length_c   1.000
_cell.angle_alpha   90.00
_cell.angle_beta   90.00
_cell.angle_gamma   90.00
#
_symmetry.space_group_name_H-M   'P 1'
#
loop_
_entity.id
_entity.type
_entity.pdbx_description
1 polymer ?
#
loop_
_entity_poly.entity_id
_entity_poly.type
_entity_poly.pdbx_seq_one_letter_code
_entity_poly.pdbx_strand_id
1 'polypeptide(L)'
;MIRVAPPVASQLKSNSAINLPSIIERECFKRVISALDESLEIQIRGKLSQRKLFETVVGMASNQGSIHSTTKCLIDVPCETSMRHHLQKLDFDFLQENNVEILTADVISILDRGKLL
;
A
#
# COMPACT_ATOMS: atom_id res chain seq x y z
N MET A 1 -21.69 -16.13 -49.37
CA MET A 1 -22.39 -15.57 -48.20
C MET A 1 -21.45 -15.63 -47.00
N ILE A 2 -20.87 -14.51 -46.58
CA ILE A 2 -20.04 -14.40 -45.37
C ILE A 2 -20.76 -13.41 -44.46
N ARG A 3 -21.21 -13.87 -43.28
CA ARG A 3 -21.77 -13.00 -42.24
C ARG A 3 -20.62 -12.50 -41.38
N VAL A 4 -20.30 -11.21 -41.49
CA VAL A 4 -19.45 -10.52 -40.52
C VAL A 4 -20.37 -10.05 -39.39
N ALA A 5 -20.14 -10.53 -38.17
CA ALA A 5 -20.83 -10.04 -36.99
C ALA A 5 -20.37 -8.60 -36.67
N PRO A 6 -21.26 -7.70 -36.22
CA PRO A 6 -20.83 -6.39 -35.75
C PRO A 6 -20.06 -6.54 -34.43
N PRO A 7 -19.12 -5.62 -34.10
CA PRO A 7 -18.52 -5.60 -32.79
C PRO A 7 -19.61 -5.25 -31.77
N VAL A 8 -19.81 -6.11 -30.78
CA VAL A 8 -20.68 -5.84 -29.63
C VAL A 8 -20.05 -4.67 -28.87
N ALA A 9 -20.55 -3.47 -29.14
CA ALA A 9 -20.39 -2.32 -28.27
C ALA A 9 -21.25 -2.53 -27.02
N SER A 10 -20.77 -3.32 -26.06
CA SER A 10 -21.37 -3.38 -24.73
C SER A 10 -20.79 -2.27 -23.85
N GLN A 11 -21.38 -1.08 -24.05
CA GLN A 11 -21.86 -0.19 -23.01
C GLN A 11 -20.94 0.02 -21.78
N LEU A 12 -20.14 1.08 -21.85
CA LEU A 12 -19.86 1.94 -20.69
C LEU A 12 -21.20 2.50 -20.16
N LYS A 13 -21.69 1.96 -19.05
CA LYS A 13 -22.53 2.72 -18.11
C LYS A 13 -21.95 2.60 -16.71
N SER A 14 -21.23 3.65 -16.36
CA SER A 14 -20.81 4.04 -15.03
C SER A 14 -21.98 4.03 -14.04
N ASN A 15 -21.82 3.28 -12.95
CA ASN A 15 -22.30 3.70 -11.64
C ASN A 15 -21.09 3.55 -10.71
N SER A 16 -20.36 4.64 -10.50
CA SER A 16 -19.29 4.70 -9.49
C SER A 16 -19.92 4.67 -8.10
N ALA A 17 -20.33 3.48 -7.67
CA ALA A 17 -20.31 3.17 -6.26
C ALA A 17 -18.86 3.40 -5.81
N ILE A 18 -18.67 4.31 -4.87
CA ILE A 18 -17.41 4.42 -4.14
C ILE A 18 -17.14 3.01 -3.64
N ASN A 19 -16.16 2.32 -4.22
CA ASN A 19 -15.80 0.97 -3.84
C ASN A 19 -15.12 1.10 -2.48
N LEU A 20 -15.93 1.15 -1.43
CA LEU A 20 -15.42 1.27 -0.07
C LEU A 20 -14.64 -0.02 0.17
N PRO A 21 -13.33 0.06 0.46
CA PRO A 21 -12.53 -1.13 0.63
C PRO A 21 -13.20 -2.06 1.63
N SER A 22 -13.30 -3.34 1.28
CA SER A 22 -13.90 -4.33 2.15
C SER A 22 -13.26 -4.24 3.55
N ILE A 23 -13.99 -4.62 4.61
CA ILE A 23 -13.44 -4.59 5.97
C ILE A 23 -12.08 -5.31 6.03
N ILE A 24 -11.95 -6.40 5.25
CA ILE A 24 -10.72 -7.17 5.11
C ILE A 24 -9.59 -6.32 4.50
N GLU A 25 -9.85 -5.57 3.44
CA GLU A 25 -8.84 -4.70 2.81
C GLU A 25 -8.35 -3.60 3.77
N ARG A 26 -9.27 -2.99 4.54
CA ARG A 26 -8.91 -1.95 5.51
C ARG A 26 -8.05 -2.50 6.64
N GLU A 27 -8.38 -3.67 7.15
CA GLU A 27 -7.60 -4.32 8.20
C GLU A 27 -6.25 -4.82 7.68
N CYS A 28 -6.21 -5.36 6.46
CA CYS A 28 -4.95 -5.74 5.80
C CYS A 28 -4.04 -4.52 5.63
N PHE A 29 -4.58 -3.41 5.12
CA PHE A 29 -3.84 -2.16 4.96
C PHE A 29 -3.26 -1.68 6.30
N LYS A 30 -4.07 -1.62 7.36
CA LYS A 30 -3.61 -1.21 8.69
C LYS A 30 -2.48 -2.10 9.21
N ARG A 31 -2.59 -3.42 9.05
CA ARG A 31 -1.55 -4.38 9.47
C ARG A 31 -0.24 -4.14 8.75
N VAL A 32 -0.28 -4.00 7.42
CA VAL A 32 0.93 -3.70 6.63
C VAL A 32 1.57 -2.40 7.10
N ILE A 33 0.78 -1.34 7.35
CA ILE A 33 1.33 -0.08 7.85
C ILE A 33 1.96 -0.24 9.22
N SER A 34 1.30 -0.91 10.17
CA SER A 34 1.88 -1.12 11.51
C SER A 34 3.16 -1.95 11.46
N ALA A 35 3.18 -3.05 10.72
CA ALA A 35 4.36 -3.89 10.56
C ALA A 35 5.57 -3.11 10.03
N LEU A 36 5.37 -2.27 9.02
CA LEU A 36 6.43 -1.42 8.46
C LEU A 36 6.88 -0.32 9.44
N ASP A 37 5.94 0.30 10.14
CA ASP A 37 6.20 1.39 11.09
C ASP A 37 6.96 0.91 12.33
N GLU A 38 6.76 -0.34 12.74
CA GLU A 38 7.43 -0.97 13.89
C GLU A 38 8.79 -1.57 13.51
N SER A 39 8.94 -2.09 12.29
CA SER A 39 10.15 -2.81 11.87
C SER A 39 11.22 -1.91 11.24
N LEU A 40 10.86 -0.69 10.83
CA LEU A 40 11.74 0.20 10.10
C LEU A 40 11.83 1.55 10.80
N GLU A 41 13.02 2.15 10.76
CA GLU A 41 13.24 3.50 11.23
C GLU A 41 13.81 4.37 10.11
N ILE A 42 12.97 5.29 9.63
CA ILE A 42 13.34 6.33 8.68
C ILE A 42 13.38 7.65 9.43
N GLN A 43 14.57 8.27 9.46
CA GLN A 43 14.70 9.61 10.00
C GLN A 43 14.03 10.64 9.07
N ILE A 44 12.83 11.07 9.47
CA ILE A 44 12.05 12.12 8.81
C ILE A 44 12.04 13.37 9.70
N ARG A 45 12.29 14.53 9.10
CA ARG A 45 12.22 15.84 9.75
C ARG A 45 11.16 16.68 9.06
N GLY A 46 10.39 17.44 9.82
CA GLY A 46 9.35 18.33 9.30
C GLY A 46 7.94 17.77 9.49
N LYS A 47 7.01 18.16 8.60
CA LYS A 47 5.57 17.83 8.72
C LYS A 47 5.21 16.42 8.28
N LEU A 48 6.06 15.76 7.50
CA LEU A 48 5.85 14.39 7.07
C LEU A 48 6.21 13.44 8.23
N SER A 49 5.36 12.46 8.51
CA SER A 49 5.68 11.36 9.42
C SER A 49 6.01 10.08 8.65
N GLN A 50 6.75 9.16 9.29
CA GLN A 50 7.07 7.84 8.73
C GLN A 50 5.79 7.07 8.38
N ARG A 51 4.86 7.02 9.33
CA ARG A 51 3.54 6.43 9.11
C ARG A 51 2.85 6.98 7.86
N LYS A 52 2.85 8.30 7.67
CA LYS A 52 2.21 8.93 6.51
C LYS A 52 2.93 8.59 5.20
N LEU A 53 4.26 8.46 5.24
CA LEU A 53 5.05 7.98 4.10
C LEU A 53 4.64 6.56 3.71
N PHE A 54 4.54 5.63 4.68
CA PHE A 54 4.12 4.26 4.41
C PHE A 54 2.67 4.17 3.95
N GLU A 55 1.74 4.89 4.57
CA GLU A 55 0.34 4.97 4.12
C GLU A 55 0.25 5.39 2.66
N THR A 56 1.06 6.38 2.27
CA THR A 56 1.11 6.87 0.90
C THR A 56 1.64 5.79 -0.05
N VAL A 57 2.81 5.20 0.24
CA VAL A 57 3.44 4.23 -0.67
C VAL A 57 2.63 2.95 -0.80
N VAL A 58 2.14 2.39 0.31
CA VAL A 58 1.32 1.18 0.28
C VAL A 58 -0.01 1.47 -0.43
N GLY A 59 -0.63 2.61 -0.16
CA GLY A 59 -1.86 3.02 -0.84
C GLY A 59 -1.66 3.15 -2.36
N MET A 60 -0.51 3.67 -2.76
CA MET A 60 -0.14 3.74 -4.17
C MET A 60 0.15 2.37 -4.77
N ALA A 61 0.91 1.51 -4.09
CA ALA A 61 1.22 0.16 -4.56
C ALA A 61 -0.06 -0.65 -4.78
N SER A 62 -1.01 -0.60 -3.83
CA SER A 62 -2.32 -1.26 -3.94
C SER A 62 -3.15 -0.75 -5.13
N ASN A 63 -2.97 0.51 -5.51
CA ASN A 63 -3.65 1.14 -6.64
C ASN A 63 -2.83 1.12 -7.94
N GLN A 64 -1.72 0.38 -7.99
CA GLN A 64 -0.76 0.36 -9.12
C GLN A 64 -0.29 1.77 -9.53
N GLY A 65 -0.22 2.66 -8.55
CA GLY A 65 0.18 4.05 -8.69
C GLY A 65 1.69 4.21 -8.75
N SER A 66 2.12 5.27 -9.43
CA SER A 66 3.53 5.70 -9.48
C SER A 66 3.73 6.94 -8.62
N ILE A 67 4.94 7.15 -8.08
CA ILE A 67 5.30 8.34 -7.27
C ILE A 67 5.02 9.67 -7.98
N HIS A 68 5.06 9.68 -9.31
CA HIS A 68 4.66 10.82 -10.15
C HIS A 68 3.16 11.15 -10.10
N SER A 69 2.35 10.23 -9.59
CA SER A 69 0.90 10.36 -9.42
C SER A 69 0.50 10.59 -7.96
N THR A 70 1.45 10.88 -7.07
CA THR A 70 1.24 11.13 -5.63
C THR A 70 0.13 12.17 -5.35
N THR A 71 0.07 13.24 -6.14
CA THR A 71 -0.95 14.31 -6.02
C THR A 71 -2.37 13.87 -6.35
N LYS A 72 -2.56 12.72 -7.01
CA LYS A 72 -3.88 12.22 -7.43
C LYS A 72 -4.54 11.29 -6.40
N CYS A 73 -3.79 10.79 -5.41
CA CYS A 73 -4.27 9.73 -4.52
C CYS A 73 -4.80 10.20 -3.16
N LEU A 74 -4.20 11.17 -2.47
CA LEU A 74 -4.75 11.71 -1.21
C LEU A 74 -4.61 13.25 -1.11
N ILE A 75 -5.53 13.88 -0.36
CA ILE A 75 -5.65 15.34 -0.18
C ILE A 75 -4.49 15.93 0.65
N ASP A 76 -3.65 15.08 1.24
CA ASP A 76 -2.58 15.47 2.17
C ASP A 76 -1.33 14.59 1.98
N VAL A 77 -0.85 14.50 0.74
CA VAL A 77 0.35 13.71 0.39
C VAL A 77 1.58 14.62 0.35
N PRO A 78 2.72 14.21 0.94
CA PRO A 78 4.00 14.88 0.70
C PRO A 78 4.32 15.01 -0.80
N CYS A 79 4.99 16.10 -1.19
CA CYS A 79 5.38 16.29 -2.58
C CYS A 79 6.33 15.19 -3.08
N GLU A 80 6.35 14.94 -4.39
CA GLU A 80 7.16 13.89 -5.02
C GLU A 80 8.63 13.93 -4.56
N THR A 81 9.23 15.12 -4.55
CA THR A 81 10.63 15.30 -4.13
C THR A 81 10.87 14.85 -2.70
N SER A 82 9.94 15.16 -1.78
CA SER A 82 10.03 14.75 -0.38
C SER A 82 9.89 13.24 -0.25
N MET A 83 8.92 12.64 -0.93
CA MET A 83 8.73 11.19 -0.98
C MET A 83 10.01 10.48 -1.45
N ARG A 84 10.59 10.92 -2.58
CA ARG A 84 11.83 10.34 -3.11
C ARG A 84 12.98 10.44 -2.12
N HIS A 85 13.17 11.62 -1.52
CA HIS A 85 14.24 11.86 -0.55
C HIS A 85 14.16 10.91 0.65
N HIS A 86 12.96 10.63 1.15
CA HIS A 86 12.79 9.74 2.31
C HIS A 86 12.84 8.26 1.94
N LEU A 87 12.30 7.86 0.80
CA LEU A 87 12.36 6.46 0.34
C LEU A 87 13.77 6.00 -0.03
N GLN A 88 14.64 6.93 -0.44
CA GLN A 88 16.06 6.62 -0.67
C GLN A 88 16.82 6.24 0.61
N LYS A 89 16.25 6.46 1.79
CA LYS A 89 16.85 6.08 3.08
C LYS A 89 16.50 4.65 3.49
N LEU A 90 15.59 3.99 2.77
CA LEU A 90 15.25 2.60 3.03
C LEU A 90 16.36 1.68 2.52
N ASP A 91 16.71 0.72 3.35
CA ASP A 91 17.52 -0.43 2.94
C ASP A 91 16.60 -1.43 2.22
N PHE A 92 16.63 -1.41 0.89
CA PHE A 92 15.80 -2.29 0.07
C PHE A 92 16.26 -3.75 0.13
N ASP A 93 17.55 -4.00 0.33
CA ASP A 93 18.07 -5.36 0.43
C ASP A 93 17.57 -6.00 1.73
N PHE A 94 17.69 -5.28 2.85
CA PHE A 94 17.08 -5.69 4.13
C PHE A 94 15.58 -5.93 4.00
N LEU A 95 14.84 -5.02 3.37
CA LEU A 95 13.40 -5.18 3.16
C LEU A 95 13.06 -6.44 2.36
N GLN A 96 13.82 -6.72 1.30
CA GLN A 96 13.58 -7.88 0.47
C GLN A 96 13.87 -9.18 1.22
N GLU A 97 14.94 -9.21 2.02
CA GLU A 97 15.34 -10.37 2.82
C GLU A 97 14.38 -10.64 3.99
N ASN A 98 13.77 -9.60 4.57
CA ASN A 98 12.98 -9.71 5.80
C ASN A 98 11.47 -9.50 5.61
N ASN A 99 10.98 -9.34 4.37
CA ASN A 99 9.56 -9.00 4.12
C ASN A 99 8.56 -9.98 4.75
N VAL A 100 8.84 -11.29 4.73
CA VAL A 100 7.95 -12.31 5.30
C VAL A 100 7.87 -12.13 6.81
N GLU A 101 9.01 -11.98 7.47
CA GLU A 101 9.06 -11.81 8.92
C GLU A 101 8.34 -10.53 9.34
N ILE A 102 8.64 -9.40 8.68
CA ILE A 102 7.98 -8.11 8.92
C ILE A 102 6.46 -8.25 8.77
N LEU A 103 5.97 -8.84 7.67
CA LEU A 103 4.53 -8.92 7.39
C LEU A 103 3.80 -9.99 8.22
N THR A 104 4.51 -10.89 8.90
CA THR A 104 3.92 -12.00 9.68
C THR A 104 4.21 -11.91 11.18
N ALA A 105 4.94 -10.89 11.65
CA ALA A 105 5.32 -10.70 13.05
C ALA A 105 4.13 -10.87 14.02
N ASP A 106 3.00 -10.23 13.70
CA ASP A 106 1.77 -10.29 14.49
C ASP A 106 1.24 -11.73 14.63
N VAL A 107 1.32 -12.51 13.55
CA VAL A 107 0.80 -13.87 13.46
C VAL A 107 1.71 -14.85 14.19
N ILE A 108 3.03 -14.67 14.08
CA ILE A 108 4.03 -15.47 14.81
C ILE A 108 3.77 -15.39 16.32
N SER A 109 3.51 -14.18 16.83
CA SER A 109 3.21 -13.98 18.25
C SER A 109 1.95 -14.72 18.75
N ILE A 110 0.98 -14.93 17.86
CA ILE A 110 -0.25 -15.69 18.15
C ILE A 110 0.02 -17.19 18.09
N LEU A 111 0.79 -17.65 17.09
CA LEU A 111 1.16 -19.06 16.92
C LEU A 111 2.02 -19.57 18.08
N ASP A 112 2.96 -18.76 18.57
CA ASP A 112 3.80 -19.13 19.71
C ASP A 112 3.02 -19.17 21.03
N ARG A 113 2.01 -18.32 21.21
CA ARG A 113 1.08 -18.43 22.35
C ARG A 113 0.26 -19.72 22.30
N GLY A 114 -0.08 -20.21 21.11
CA GLY A 114 -0.83 -21.47 20.93
C GLY A 114 -0.03 -22.74 21.26
N LYS A 115 1.31 -22.66 21.36
CA LYS A 115 2.16 -23.77 21.82
C LYS A 115 2.32 -23.84 23.34
N LEU A 116 1.81 -22.85 24.07
CA LEU A 116 1.91 -22.72 25.53
C LEU A 116 0.58 -22.99 26.27
N LEU A 117 -0.44 -23.48 25.56
CA LEU A 117 -1.71 -23.98 26.10
C LEU A 117 -1.84 -25.48 25.83
#